data_AF-A0A529MD25-F1
#
_entry.id   AF-A0A529MD25-F1
#
_cell.length_a   1.000
_cell.length_b   1.000
_cell.length_c   1.000
_cell.angle_alpha   90.00
_cell.angle_beta   90.00
_cell.angle_gamma   90.00
#
_symmetry.space_group_name_H-M   'P 1'
#
loop_
_entity.id
_entity.type
_entity.pdbx_description
1 polymer ?
#
loop_
_entity_poly.entity_id
_entity_poly.type
_entity_poly.pdbx_seq_one_letter_code
_entity_poly.pdbx_strand_id
1 'polypeptide(L)'
;MTTIPSRIDRIGPALESVLGQTVAVKHVELNVPYVCVRTNEPYILPAWLAEMERVKIFRTDDYGPVTKIAPTLLRHGNEKETYIWSVDDDFAYPKNQLALLCKAHRDTEYRILARHGGNFNPDGSITFKYGEMQVSMFEGFGTVLYPAACV
;
A
#
# COMPACT_ATOMS: atom_id res chain seq x y z
N MET A 1 0.93 4.66 0.30
CA MET A 1 1.57 4.78 -1.03
C MET A 1 2.81 5.66 -0.89
N THR A 2 3.84 5.48 -1.71
CA THR A 2 4.96 6.43 -1.90
C THR A 2 5.24 6.57 -3.40
N THR A 3 6.01 7.56 -3.79
CA THR A 3 6.46 7.76 -5.18
C THR A 3 7.92 8.19 -5.21
N ILE A 4 8.46 8.50 -6.40
CA ILE A 4 9.78 9.11 -6.61
C ILE A 4 9.63 10.46 -7.32
N PRO A 5 10.63 11.35 -7.27
CA PRO A 5 10.51 12.70 -7.82
C PRO A 5 10.11 12.72 -9.31
N SER A 6 10.66 11.81 -10.11
CA SER A 6 10.37 11.73 -11.56
C SER A 6 8.96 11.19 -11.90
N ARG A 7 8.23 10.62 -10.94
CA ARG A 7 6.89 10.06 -11.15
C ARG A 7 5.76 10.83 -10.50
N ILE A 8 6.03 11.66 -9.50
CA ILE A 8 4.98 12.28 -8.67
C ILE A 8 3.93 13.03 -9.49
N ASP A 9 4.31 13.65 -10.61
CA ASP A 9 3.38 14.37 -11.50
C ASP A 9 2.48 13.45 -12.35
N ARG A 10 2.73 12.14 -12.34
CA ARG A 10 2.06 11.13 -13.17
C ARG A 10 1.26 10.10 -12.37
N ILE A 11 1.19 10.23 -11.05
CA ILE A 11 0.51 9.24 -10.18
C ILE A 11 -1.02 9.39 -10.13
N GLY A 12 -1.57 10.43 -10.77
CA GLY A 12 -3.02 10.71 -10.80
C GLY A 12 -3.88 9.49 -11.13
N PRO A 13 -3.61 8.74 -12.22
CA PRO A 13 -4.36 7.53 -12.56
C PRO A 13 -4.32 6.44 -11.47
N ALA A 14 -3.19 6.27 -10.79
CA ALA A 14 -3.07 5.32 -9.68
C ALA A 14 -3.95 5.75 -8.50
N LEU A 15 -3.88 7.02 -8.10
CA LEU A 15 -4.70 7.60 -7.04
C LEU A 15 -6.20 7.48 -7.35
N GLU A 16 -6.62 7.84 -8.56
CA GLU A 16 -8.01 7.74 -9.01
C GLU A 16 -8.51 6.29 -8.98
N SER A 17 -7.70 5.33 -9.42
CA SER A 17 -8.07 3.91 -9.41
C SER A 17 -8.27 3.34 -7.99
N VAL A 18 -7.49 3.85 -7.02
CA VAL A 18 -7.56 3.47 -5.61
C VAL A 18 -8.78 4.12 -4.95
N LEU A 19 -9.04 5.39 -5.25
CA LEU A 19 -10.23 6.12 -4.75
C LEU A 19 -11.53 5.60 -5.36
N GLY A 20 -11.48 5.05 -6.58
CA GLY A 20 -12.59 4.49 -7.35
C GLY A 20 -12.86 3.00 -7.13
N GLN A 21 -12.29 2.40 -6.08
CA GLN A 21 -12.61 1.02 -5.69
C GLN A 21 -14.10 0.89 -5.31
N THR A 22 -14.67 -0.28 -5.63
CA THR A 22 -16.04 -0.67 -5.25
C THR A 22 -16.25 -0.76 -3.74
N VAL A 23 -15.21 -1.17 -3.00
CA VAL A 23 -15.11 -0.96 -1.57
C VAL A 23 -14.39 0.38 -1.36
N ALA A 24 -15.10 1.37 -0.80
CA ALA A 24 -14.54 2.70 -0.63
C ALA A 24 -13.43 2.72 0.43
N VAL A 25 -12.27 3.27 0.07
CA VAL A 25 -11.24 3.65 1.05
C VAL A 25 -11.65 4.94 1.78
N LYS A 26 -11.23 5.16 3.02
CA LYS A 26 -11.51 6.44 3.71
C LYS A 26 -10.77 7.59 3.02
N HIS A 27 -9.46 7.45 2.87
CA HIS A 27 -8.55 8.36 2.19
C HIS A 27 -7.32 7.58 1.73
N VAL A 28 -6.51 8.16 0.85
CA VAL A 28 -5.18 7.68 0.49
C VAL A 28 -4.14 8.44 1.29
N GLU A 29 -3.21 7.74 1.92
CA GLU A 29 -2.01 8.35 2.50
C GLU A 29 -0.84 8.21 1.54
N LEU A 30 -0.38 9.36 1.04
CA LEU A 30 0.80 9.46 0.20
C LEU A 30 1.96 9.95 1.06
N ASN A 31 2.86 9.02 1.39
CA ASN A 31 4.13 9.34 2.04
C ASN A 31 5.07 9.90 0.97
N VAL A 32 5.49 11.15 1.10
CA VAL A 32 6.40 11.80 0.14
C VAL A 32 7.64 12.24 0.88
N PRO A 33 8.80 11.61 0.61
CA PRO A 33 10.03 12.00 1.27
C PRO A 33 10.42 13.46 1.02
N TYR A 34 11.23 14.04 1.93
CA TYR A 34 11.85 15.34 1.70
C TYR A 34 12.78 15.32 0.48
N VAL A 35 13.65 14.31 0.44
CA VAL A 35 14.64 14.07 -0.62
C VAL A 35 14.63 12.58 -0.93
N CYS A 36 14.75 12.20 -2.20
CA CYS A 36 14.91 10.81 -2.59
C CYS A 36 16.36 10.39 -2.31
N VAL A 37 16.58 9.42 -1.41
CA VAL A 37 17.94 9.02 -1.00
C VAL A 37 18.75 8.47 -2.17
N ARG A 38 18.08 7.80 -3.13
CA ARG A 38 18.76 7.19 -4.28
C ARG A 38 19.25 8.20 -5.30
N THR A 39 18.50 9.28 -5.56
CA THR A 39 18.83 10.28 -6.59
C THR A 39 19.30 11.61 -6.03
N ASN A 40 19.18 11.81 -4.71
CA ASN A 40 19.43 13.07 -4.00
C ASN A 40 18.59 14.25 -4.55
N GLU A 41 17.41 13.95 -5.10
CA GLU A 41 16.51 14.96 -5.65
C GLU A 41 15.39 15.30 -4.66
N PRO A 42 15.04 16.59 -4.51
CA PRO A 42 13.85 16.97 -3.76
C PRO A 42 12.57 16.63 -4.53
N TYR A 43 11.46 16.53 -3.82
CA TYR A 43 10.14 16.34 -4.42
C TYR A 43 9.46 17.68 -4.67
N ILE A 44 9.10 17.94 -5.93
CA ILE A 44 8.23 19.07 -6.30
C ILE A 44 6.79 18.54 -6.35
N LEU A 45 5.95 19.01 -5.43
CA LEU A 45 4.55 18.58 -5.38
C LEU A 45 3.76 19.30 -6.49
N PRO A 46 3.06 18.56 -7.36
CA PRO A 46 2.25 19.19 -8.39
C PRO A 46 0.98 19.80 -7.79
N ALA A 47 0.52 20.93 -8.34
CA ALA A 47 -0.60 21.67 -7.79
C ALA A 47 -1.91 20.86 -7.74
N TRP A 48 -2.16 20.03 -8.76
CA TRP A 48 -3.34 19.17 -8.84
C TRP A 48 -3.47 18.20 -7.65
N LEU A 49 -2.35 17.81 -7.02
CA LEU A 49 -2.37 16.90 -5.88
C LEU A 49 -3.01 17.56 -4.65
N ALA A 50 -2.89 18.89 -4.50
CA ALA A 50 -3.53 19.64 -3.44
C ALA A 50 -5.05 19.75 -3.60
N GLU A 51 -5.55 19.54 -4.82
CA GLU A 51 -6.99 19.59 -5.14
C GLU A 51 -7.70 18.25 -4.83
N MET A 52 -6.95 17.17 -4.57
CA MET A 52 -7.52 15.85 -4.26
C MET A 52 -7.87 15.72 -2.77
N GLU A 53 -9.10 16.06 -2.38
CA GLU A 53 -9.56 16.09 -0.98
C GLU A 53 -9.33 14.79 -0.18
N ARG A 54 -9.42 13.63 -0.84
CA ARG A 54 -9.25 12.31 -0.21
C ARG A 54 -7.82 11.78 -0.29
N VAL A 55 -6.85 12.61 -0.69
CA VAL A 55 -5.43 12.27 -0.68
C VAL A 55 -4.72 13.13 0.36
N LYS A 56 -4.13 12.47 1.36
CA LYS A 56 -3.36 13.13 2.43
C LYS A 56 -1.88 12.95 2.18
N ILE A 57 -1.18 14.08 2.06
CA ILE A 57 0.27 14.11 1.85
C ILE A 57 0.96 14.15 3.21
N PHE A 58 1.83 13.18 3.47
CA PHE A 58 2.67 13.14 4.66
C PHE A 58 4.14 13.24 4.25
N ARG A 59 4.81 14.30 4.71
CA ARG A 59 6.26 14.45 4.51
C ARG A 59 7.03 13.57 5.49
N THR A 60 8.10 12.94 5.02
CA THR A 60 8.87 11.92 5.78
C THR A 60 10.32 11.85 5.31
N ASP A 61 11.17 11.09 6.01
CA ASP A 61 12.43 10.61 5.45
C ASP A 61 12.19 9.47 4.44
N ASP A 62 13.14 9.25 3.53
CA ASP A 62 13.11 8.15 2.57
C ASP A 62 13.72 6.88 3.17
N TYR A 63 12.86 5.92 3.50
CA TYR A 63 13.23 4.57 3.96
C TYR A 63 13.36 3.56 2.80
N GLY A 64 13.42 4.04 1.56
CA GLY A 64 13.40 3.20 0.36
C GLY A 64 12.01 2.60 0.09
N PRO A 65 11.92 1.37 -0.45
CA PRO A 65 10.62 0.78 -0.82
C PRO A 65 9.60 0.70 0.32
N VAL A 66 10.05 0.57 1.57
CA VAL A 66 9.16 0.47 2.74
C VAL A 66 8.49 1.79 3.09
N THR A 67 8.95 2.93 2.57
CA THR A 67 8.33 4.26 2.74
C THR A 67 6.84 4.26 2.37
N LYS A 68 6.42 3.36 1.45
CA LYS A 68 5.01 3.22 1.07
C LYS A 68 4.08 2.86 2.23
N ILE A 69 4.62 2.26 3.29
CA ILE A 69 3.83 1.65 4.37
C ILE A 69 4.35 1.97 5.79
N ALA A 70 5.67 1.97 6.02
CA ALA A 70 6.21 2.08 7.38
C ALA A 70 5.74 3.35 8.14
N PRO A 71 5.79 4.56 7.56
CA PRO A 71 5.30 5.76 8.25
C PRO A 71 3.81 5.69 8.59
N THR A 72 3.02 5.06 7.71
CA THR A 72 1.57 4.90 7.90
C THR A 72 1.26 3.90 9.01
N LEU A 73 1.98 2.77 9.07
CA LEU A 73 1.83 1.80 10.17
C LEU A 73 2.20 2.44 11.52
N LEU A 74 3.29 3.20 11.59
CA LEU A 74 3.67 3.90 12.82
C LEU A 74 2.63 4.94 13.25
N ARG A 75 2.00 5.66 12.31
CA ARG A 75 0.93 6.61 12.62
C ARG A 75 -0.32 5.95 13.19
N HIS A 76 -0.69 4.78 12.70
CA HIS A 76 -1.95 4.11 13.05
C HIS A 76 -1.78 2.87 13.94
N GLY A 77 -0.58 2.55 14.42
CA GLY A 77 -0.29 1.27 15.11
C GLY A 77 -1.16 0.97 16.34
N ASN A 78 -1.79 1.99 16.93
CA ASN A 78 -2.70 1.82 18.07
C ASN A 78 -4.18 1.68 17.67
N GLU A 79 -4.51 1.78 16.38
CA GLU A 79 -5.88 1.69 15.87
C GLU A 79 -6.25 0.24 15.54
N LYS A 80 -7.29 -0.29 16.20
CA LYS A 80 -7.72 -1.68 16.05
C LYS A 80 -8.68 -1.91 14.89
N GLU A 81 -9.44 -0.88 14.54
CA GLU A 81 -10.48 -0.92 13.50
C GLU A 81 -10.00 -0.36 12.15
N THR A 82 -8.69 -0.10 12.03
CA THR A 82 -8.10 0.49 10.82
C THR A 82 -7.30 -0.55 10.07
N TYR A 83 -7.60 -0.65 8.77
CA TYR A 83 -6.81 -1.43 7.82
C TYR A 83 -6.06 -0.49 6.87
N ILE A 84 -4.80 -0.82 6.61
CA ILE A 84 -3.92 -0.11 5.69
C ILE A 84 -3.78 -0.93 4.43
N TRP A 85 -4.12 -0.34 3.28
CA TRP A 85 -4.00 -0.97 1.98
C TRP A 85 -2.78 -0.40 1.24
N SER A 86 -1.72 -1.20 1.10
CA SER A 86 -0.49 -0.75 0.44
C SER A 86 -0.58 -0.93 -1.07
N VAL A 87 -0.41 0.15 -1.81
CA VAL A 87 -0.47 0.20 -3.28
C VAL A 87 0.76 0.95 -3.80
N ASP A 88 1.15 0.62 -5.02
CA ASP A 88 2.24 1.25 -5.76
C ASP A 88 1.69 2.40 -6.63
N ASP A 89 2.59 3.25 -7.13
CA ASP A 89 2.25 4.53 -7.78
C ASP A 89 2.19 4.47 -9.31
N ASP A 90 2.51 3.33 -9.90
CA ASP A 90 2.77 3.14 -11.34
C ASP A 90 1.71 2.29 -12.07
N PHE A 91 0.66 1.85 -11.38
CA PHE A 91 -0.44 1.10 -11.99
C PHE A 91 -1.82 1.60 -11.58
N ALA A 92 -2.77 1.59 -12.53
CA ALA A 92 -4.18 1.73 -12.24
C ALA A 92 -4.76 0.37 -11.84
N TYR A 93 -5.37 0.28 -10.66
CA TYR A 93 -5.90 -0.96 -10.11
C TYR A 93 -7.31 -1.28 -10.64
N PRO A 94 -7.65 -2.56 -10.88
CA PRO A 94 -9.04 -2.97 -11.14
C PRO A 94 -9.97 -2.51 -10.02
N LYS A 95 -11.18 -2.05 -10.35
CA LYS A 95 -12.14 -1.47 -9.38
C LYS A 95 -12.59 -2.41 -8.25
N ASN A 96 -12.35 -3.72 -8.38
CA ASN A 96 -12.71 -4.73 -7.38
C ASN A 96 -11.48 -5.30 -6.63
N GLN A 97 -10.30 -4.73 -6.80
CA GLN A 97 -9.07 -5.23 -6.18
C GLN A 97 -9.19 -5.31 -4.65
N LEU A 98 -9.64 -4.24 -4.00
CA LEU A 98 -9.82 -4.21 -2.55
C LEU A 98 -10.96 -5.16 -2.12
N ALA A 99 -12.05 -5.22 -2.89
CA ALA A 99 -13.17 -6.12 -2.62
C ALA A 99 -12.73 -7.60 -2.58
N LEU A 100 -11.78 -8.00 -3.42
CA LEU A 100 -11.24 -9.36 -3.42
C LEU A 100 -10.50 -9.69 -2.13
N LEU A 101 -9.79 -8.74 -1.53
CA LEU A 101 -9.14 -8.92 -0.23
C LEU A 101 -10.19 -8.97 0.88
N CYS A 102 -11.15 -8.04 0.88
CA CYS A 102 -12.20 -7.98 1.91
C CYS A 102 -13.05 -9.26 1.97
N LYS A 103 -13.21 -10.02 0.87
CA LYS A 103 -13.90 -11.33 0.90
C LYS A 103 -13.24 -12.35 1.84
N ALA A 104 -11.92 -12.31 1.95
CA ALA A 104 -11.16 -13.17 2.85
C ALA A 104 -10.98 -12.56 4.25
N HIS A 105 -11.51 -11.36 4.51
CA HIS A 105 -11.47 -10.75 5.83
C HIS A 105 -12.45 -11.44 6.79
N ARG A 106 -12.08 -11.51 8.07
CA ARG A 106 -12.93 -12.01 9.16
C ARG A 106 -12.66 -11.11 10.37
N ASP A 107 -13.71 -10.49 10.91
CA ASP A 107 -13.61 -9.52 12.01
C ASP A 107 -13.00 -10.12 13.30
N THR A 108 -13.06 -11.45 13.44
CA THR A 108 -12.54 -12.18 14.60
C THR A 108 -11.04 -12.46 14.55
N GLU A 109 -10.36 -12.14 13.44
CA GLU A 109 -8.96 -12.54 13.22
C GLU A 109 -8.09 -11.40 12.68
N TYR A 110 -6.97 -11.15 13.35
CA TYR A 110 -5.94 -10.23 12.87
C TYR A 110 -5.10 -10.93 11.80
N ARG A 111 -5.29 -10.53 10.54
CA ARG A 111 -4.62 -11.16 9.38
C ARG A 111 -4.13 -10.13 8.38
N ILE A 112 -2.96 -10.38 7.81
CA ILE A 112 -2.49 -9.71 6.60
C ILE A 112 -3.10 -10.44 5.40
N LEU A 113 -3.67 -9.68 4.46
CA LEU A 113 -4.28 -10.23 3.26
C LEU A 113 -3.51 -9.76 2.02
N ALA A 114 -3.10 -10.70 1.18
CA ALA A 114 -2.33 -10.42 -0.03
C ALA A 114 -2.89 -11.18 -1.23
N ARG A 115 -2.56 -10.70 -2.43
CA ARG A 115 -2.96 -11.34 -3.69
C ARG A 115 -2.06 -12.50 -4.11
N HIS A 116 -0.81 -12.47 -3.69
CA HIS A 116 0.22 -13.41 -4.09
C HIS A 116 1.03 -13.85 -2.88
N GLY A 117 1.34 -15.14 -2.81
CA GLY A 117 2.13 -15.70 -1.73
C GLY A 117 2.38 -17.18 -1.91
N GLY A 118 3.16 -17.73 -0.98
CA GLY A 118 3.62 -19.10 -1.04
C GLY A 118 4.15 -19.59 0.29
N ASN A 119 4.62 -20.83 0.29
CA ASN A 119 5.25 -21.43 1.45
C ASN A 119 6.75 -21.59 1.22
N PHE A 120 7.53 -21.27 2.24
CA PHE A 120 8.94 -21.63 2.28
C PHE A 120 9.09 -23.14 2.39
N ASN A 121 9.93 -23.68 1.53
CA ASN A 121 10.41 -25.05 1.61
C ASN A 121 11.64 -25.10 2.55
N PRO A 122 12.01 -26.27 3.10
CA PRO A 122 13.18 -26.40 3.97
C PRO A 122 14.51 -25.95 3.35
N ASP A 123 14.61 -25.96 2.02
CA ASP A 123 15.78 -25.50 1.25
C ASP A 123 15.77 -23.99 0.96
N GLY A 124 14.78 -23.26 1.46
CA GLY A 124 14.60 -21.82 1.25
C GLY A 124 13.89 -21.45 -0.06
N SER A 125 13.56 -22.41 -0.93
CA SER A 125 12.74 -22.15 -2.12
C SER A 125 11.29 -21.86 -1.75
N ILE A 126 10.53 -21.26 -2.68
CA ILE A 126 9.14 -20.86 -2.44
C ILE A 126 8.21 -21.68 -3.35
N THR A 127 7.23 -22.33 -2.74
CA THR A 127 6.11 -22.92 -3.47
C THR A 127 4.93 -21.95 -3.49
N PHE A 128 4.71 -21.29 -4.62
CA PHE A 128 3.56 -20.40 -4.81
C PHE A 128 2.23 -21.14 -4.71
N LYS A 129 1.24 -20.45 -4.15
CA LYS A 129 -0.10 -20.99 -3.91
C LYS A 129 -1.15 -20.23 -4.72
N TYR A 130 -2.20 -20.95 -5.09
CA TYR A 130 -3.34 -20.44 -5.84
C TYR A 130 -4.63 -20.74 -5.08
N GLY A 131 -5.53 -19.76 -5.01
CA GLY A 131 -6.76 -19.84 -4.22
C GLY A 131 -6.66 -19.11 -2.87
N GLU A 132 -7.75 -19.13 -2.11
CA GLU A 132 -7.80 -18.56 -0.76
C GLU A 132 -7.20 -19.55 0.24
N MET A 133 -6.04 -19.23 0.82
CA MET A 133 -5.41 -20.05 1.85
C MET A 133 -4.40 -19.26 2.69
N GLN A 134 -4.00 -19.82 3.83
CA GLN A 134 -2.90 -19.30 4.64
C GLN A 134 -1.55 -19.70 4.02
N VAL A 135 -0.59 -18.78 4.07
CA VAL A 135 0.74 -18.91 3.47
C VAL A 135 1.81 -18.40 4.44
N SER A 136 3.05 -18.89 4.33
CA SER A 136 4.15 -18.44 5.19
C SER A 136 4.83 -17.16 4.69
N MET A 137 4.66 -16.81 3.42
CA MET A 137 5.16 -15.57 2.83
C MET A 137 4.19 -15.01 1.80
N PHE A 138 4.24 -13.70 1.59
CA PHE A 138 3.45 -13.02 0.57
C PHE A 138 4.32 -12.03 -0.22
N GLU A 139 3.90 -11.72 -1.43
CA GLU A 139 4.52 -10.69 -2.25
C GLU A 139 3.70 -9.40 -2.25
N GLY A 140 4.39 -8.27 -2.15
CA GLY A 140 3.76 -6.95 -2.12
C GLY A 140 3.31 -6.41 -3.48
N PHE A 141 3.73 -7.04 -4.59
CA PHE A 141 3.58 -6.53 -5.96
C PHE A 141 2.12 -6.32 -6.39
N GLY A 142 1.20 -7.18 -5.92
CA GLY A 142 -0.20 -7.08 -6.29
C GLY A 142 -1.01 -6.07 -5.46
N THR A 143 -0.49 -5.65 -4.31
CA THR A 143 -1.14 -5.03 -3.15
C THR A 143 -1.30 -5.96 -1.95
N VAL A 144 -1.33 -5.36 -0.75
CA VAL A 144 -1.47 -6.04 0.54
C VAL A 144 -2.32 -5.17 1.46
N LEU A 145 -3.20 -5.81 2.24
CA LEU A 145 -4.04 -5.18 3.25
C LEU A 145 -3.58 -5.65 4.64
N TYR A 146 -3.26 -4.70 5.51
CA TYR A 146 -2.69 -4.91 6.84
C TYR A 146 -3.66 -4.41 7.90
N PRO A 147 -3.83 -5.09 9.04
CA PRO A 147 -4.36 -4.44 10.23
C PRO A 147 -3.32 -3.42 10.72
N ALA A 148 -3.73 -2.24 11.16
CA ALA A 148 -2.77 -1.20 11.53
C ALA A 148 -1.88 -1.62 12.72
N ALA A 149 -2.42 -2.39 13.66
CA ALA A 149 -1.71 -2.92 14.83
C ALA A 149 -0.83 -4.16 14.53
N CYS A 150 -0.29 -4.30 13.31
CA CYS A 150 0.54 -5.45 12.93
C CYS A 150 2.05 -5.27 13.18
N VAL A 151 2.47 -4.11 13.73
CA VAL A 151 3.86 -3.77 14.05
C VAL A 151 3.97 -3.40 15.52
#